data_AF-A0A928EN20-F1
#
_entry.id   AF-A0A928EN20-F1
#
_cell.length_a   1.000
_cell.length_b   1.000
_cell.length_c   1.000
_cell.angle_alpha   90.00
_cell.angle_beta   90.00
_cell.angle_gamma   90.00
#
_symmetry.space_group_name_H-M   'P 1'
#
loop_
_entity.id
_entity.type
_entity.pdbx_description
1 polymer ?
#
loop_
_entity_poly.entity_id
_entity_poly.type
_entity_poly.pdbx_seq_one_letter_code
_entity_poly.pdbx_strand_id
1 'polypeptide(L)'
;MNITEDESPLCKAFRIGTADTLLEDYISSCMQKSDANADGEKKIGKKKENGYCRFPNMAGFCRYLGIGIDEFLEASTHFPREADRLRAALEDEALNASLSPTVIAAYFKKRLGYEKESSNTDVGIPEIRFEHDVWEDGE
;
A
#
# COMPACT_ATOMS: atom_id res chain seq x y z
N MET A 1 -19.96 25.20 21.45
CA MET A 1 -19.17 24.07 20.94
C MET A 1 -19.67 23.81 19.53
N ASN A 2 -18.99 24.38 18.54
CA ASN A 2 -19.41 24.27 17.15
C ASN A 2 -18.93 22.92 16.62
N ILE A 3 -19.88 22.05 16.32
CA ILE A 3 -19.62 20.82 15.57
C ILE A 3 -19.44 21.30 14.13
N THR A 4 -18.19 21.38 13.66
CA THR A 4 -17.88 21.68 12.27
C THR A 4 -18.29 20.48 11.42
N GLU A 5 -19.33 20.63 10.61
CA GLU A 5 -19.80 19.63 9.64
C GLU A 5 -18.81 19.40 8.48
N ASP A 6 -17.64 20.04 8.52
CA ASP A 6 -16.60 20.04 7.47
C ASP A 6 -15.30 19.36 7.93
N GLU A 7 -15.32 18.61 9.04
CA GLU A 7 -14.15 17.87 9.50
C GLU A 7 -13.97 16.61 8.62
N SER A 8 -12.82 16.48 7.97
CA SER A 8 -12.49 15.33 7.11
C SER A 8 -12.83 14.02 7.84
N PRO A 9 -13.46 13.03 7.17
CA PRO A 9 -13.82 11.74 7.75
C PRO A 9 -12.65 11.06 8.47
N LEU A 10 -11.44 11.26 7.96
CA LEU A 10 -10.21 10.71 8.54
C LEU A 10 -9.80 11.40 9.84
N CYS A 11 -9.87 12.73 9.91
CA CYS A 11 -9.59 13.48 11.14
C CYS A 11 -10.53 13.07 12.27
N LYS A 12 -11.82 12.91 11.94
CA LYS A 12 -12.82 12.39 12.86
C LYS A 12 -12.50 10.97 13.32
N ALA A 13 -12.11 10.09 12.39
CA ALA A 13 -11.72 8.72 12.72
C ALA A 13 -10.47 8.65 13.62
N PHE A 14 -9.46 9.50 13.39
CA PHE A 14 -8.29 9.58 14.26
C PHE A 14 -8.65 10.08 15.66
N ARG A 15 -9.51 11.11 15.76
CA ARG A 15 -9.90 11.68 17.06
C ARG A 15 -10.75 10.72 17.90
N ILE A 16 -11.61 9.91 17.26
CA ILE A 16 -12.48 8.94 17.93
C ILE A 16 -11.78 7.58 18.13
N GLY A 17 -10.68 7.33 17.41
CA GLY A 17 -9.94 6.07 17.49
C GLY A 17 -10.55 4.94 16.66
N THR A 18 -11.28 5.26 15.59
CA THR A 18 -11.94 4.29 14.69
C THR A 18 -11.20 4.13 13.35
N ALA A 19 -10.00 4.71 13.23
CA ALA A 19 -9.20 4.62 12.01
C ALA A 19 -8.77 3.18 11.71
N ASP A 20 -8.44 2.40 12.75
CA ASP A 20 -8.02 1.00 12.60
C ASP A 20 -9.17 0.12 12.09
N THR A 21 -10.39 0.33 12.59
CA THR A 21 -11.58 -0.39 12.10
C THR A 21 -11.89 -0.05 10.63
N LEU A 22 -11.75 1.22 10.23
CA LEU A 22 -11.93 1.61 8.82
C LEU A 22 -10.85 1.00 7.92
N LEU A 23 -9.63 0.88 8.44
CA LEU A 23 -8.52 0.25 7.74
C LEU A 23 -8.77 -1.25 7.56
N GLU A 24 -9.18 -1.96 8.60
CA GLU A 24 -9.54 -3.39 8.54
C GLU A 24 -10.69 -3.64 7.55
N ASP A 25 -11.72 -2.80 7.56
CA ASP A 25 -12.83 -2.87 6.60
C ASP A 25 -12.33 -2.68 5.16
N TYR A 26 -11.44 -1.71 4.94
CA TYR A 26 -10.83 -1.48 3.63
C TYR A 26 -9.97 -2.66 3.18
N ILE A 27 -9.10 -3.19 4.05
CA ILE A 27 -8.26 -4.36 3.73
C ILE A 27 -9.15 -5.56 3.40
N SER A 28 -10.19 -5.80 4.19
CA SER A 28 -11.17 -6.86 3.94
C SER A 28 -11.84 -6.70 2.58
N SER A 29 -12.21 -5.47 2.20
CA SER A 29 -12.78 -5.18 0.87
C SER A 29 -11.79 -5.42 -0.28
N CYS A 30 -10.49 -5.30 -0.01
CA CYS A 30 -9.44 -5.58 -1.00
C CYS A 30 -9.24 -7.10 -1.22
N MET A 31 -9.54 -7.90 -0.20
CA MET A 31 -9.33 -9.36 -0.20
C MET A 31 -10.57 -10.16 -0.63
N GLN A 32 -11.75 -9.55 -0.68
CA GLN A 32 -12.95 -10.21 -1.18
C GLN A 32 -12.76 -10.59 -2.65
N LYS A 33 -12.63 -11.90 -2.89
CA LYS A 33 -12.75 -12.46 -4.23
C LYS A 33 -14.15 -12.13 -4.73
N SER A 34 -14.25 -11.63 -5.95
CA SER A 34 -15.53 -11.56 -6.63
C SER A 34 -16.04 -12.99 -6.83
N ASP A 35 -16.84 -13.50 -5.89
CA ASP A 35 -17.60 -14.76 -6.03
C ASP A 35 -18.77 -14.60 -7.03
N ALA A 36 -18.54 -13.84 -8.11
CA ALA A 36 -19.43 -13.81 -9.24
C ALA A 36 -18.97 -14.89 -10.24
N ASN A 37 -19.72 -15.99 -10.26
CA ASN A 37 -19.77 -17.09 -11.22
C ASN A 37 -19.27 -18.46 -10.72
N ALA A 38 -19.90 -18.94 -9.64
CA ALA A 38 -20.11 -20.37 -9.44
C ALA A 38 -21.60 -20.71 -9.60
N ASP A 39 -22.20 -20.31 -10.71
CA ASP A 39 -23.32 -21.07 -11.30
C ASP A 39 -23.43 -20.73 -12.78
N GLY A 40 -23.58 -21.78 -13.59
CA GLY A 40 -23.38 -21.75 -15.02
C GLY A 40 -24.40 -20.88 -15.75
N GLU A 41 -23.92 -20.12 -16.74
CA GLU A 41 -24.55 -20.02 -18.06
C GLU A 41 -23.64 -19.23 -19.01
N LYS A 42 -23.34 -19.82 -20.16
CA LYS A 42 -22.56 -19.22 -21.24
C LYS A 42 -23.27 -17.95 -21.74
N LYS A 43 -22.73 -16.76 -21.41
CA LYS A 43 -22.96 -15.54 -22.20
C LYS A 43 -21.67 -15.13 -22.90
N ILE A 44 -21.75 -15.15 -24.23
CA ILE A 44 -20.72 -14.77 -25.19
C ILE A 44 -20.36 -13.29 -24.97
N GLY A 45 -19.07 -12.99 -24.82
CA GLY A 45 -18.53 -11.65 -25.13
C GLY A 45 -18.30 -10.64 -24.00
N LYS A 46 -18.17 -11.05 -22.72
CA LYS A 46 -17.62 -10.16 -21.68
C LYS A 46 -16.30 -10.71 -21.15
N LYS A 47 -15.23 -9.91 -21.26
CA LYS A 47 -13.93 -10.18 -20.63
C LYS A 47 -14.17 -10.65 -19.20
N LYS A 48 -13.68 -11.83 -18.85
CA LYS A 48 -13.52 -12.24 -17.45
C LYS A 48 -12.63 -11.19 -16.81
N GLU A 49 -13.22 -10.29 -16.02
CA GLU A 49 -12.44 -9.47 -15.12
C GLU A 49 -11.88 -10.47 -14.10
N ASN A 50 -10.62 -10.86 -14.32
CA ASN A 50 -9.87 -11.68 -13.38
C ASN A 50 -10.10 -11.11 -11.98
N GLY A 51 -10.53 -11.96 -11.04
CA GLY A 51 -10.68 -11.63 -9.64
C GLY A 51 -9.33 -11.29 -9.03
N TYR A 52 -8.82 -10.12 -9.34
CA TYR A 52 -7.66 -9.54 -8.70
C TYR A 52 -8.12 -8.98 -7.35
N CYS A 53 -7.66 -9.59 -6.26
CA CYS A 53 -7.61 -8.90 -4.98
C CYS A 53 -6.97 -7.52 -5.21
N ARG A 54 -7.66 -6.47 -4.78
CA ARG A 54 -7.23 -5.09 -5.01
C ARG A 54 -5.96 -4.86 -4.20
N PHE A 55 -4.93 -4.26 -4.80
CA PHE A 55 -3.69 -3.95 -4.07
C PHE A 55 -3.97 -2.90 -2.98
N PRO A 56 -3.79 -3.22 -1.69
CA PRO A 56 -3.96 -2.26 -0.60
C PRO A 56 -2.94 -1.13 -0.77
N ASN A 57 -3.39 0.11 -0.80
CA ASN A 57 -2.49 1.26 -0.85
C ASN A 57 -3.18 2.54 -0.36
N MET A 58 -2.37 3.56 -0.08
CA MET A 58 -2.85 4.83 0.45
C MET A 58 -3.89 5.50 -0.44
N ALA A 59 -3.65 5.56 -1.75
CA ALA A 59 -4.59 6.16 -2.69
C ALA A 59 -5.91 5.37 -2.78
N GLY A 60 -5.86 4.06 -2.62
CA GLY A 60 -7.03 3.18 -2.56
C GLY A 60 -7.86 3.43 -1.31
N PHE A 61 -7.21 3.58 -0.16
CA PHE A 61 -7.87 3.89 1.11
C PHE A 61 -8.50 5.30 1.12
N CYS A 62 -7.80 6.33 0.61
CA CYS A 62 -8.39 7.66 0.44
C CYS A 62 -9.66 7.62 -0.41
N ARG A 63 -9.62 6.91 -1.55
CA ARG A 63 -10.81 6.71 -2.39
C ARG A 63 -11.93 5.94 -1.69
N TYR A 64 -11.60 4.97 -0.84
CA TYR A 64 -12.57 4.22 -0.06
C TYR A 64 -13.30 5.13 0.94
N LEU A 65 -12.57 6.05 1.59
CA LEU A 65 -13.14 7.05 2.49
C LEU A 65 -13.82 8.24 1.77
N GLY A 66 -13.69 8.33 0.45
CA GLY A 66 -14.21 9.45 -0.34
C GLY A 66 -13.42 10.75 -0.18
N ILE A 67 -12.17 10.67 0.30
CA ILE A 67 -11.33 11.84 0.58
C ILE A 67 -10.22 12.01 -0.46
N GLY A 68 -9.75 13.25 -0.61
CA GLY A 68 -8.55 13.57 -1.36
C GLY A 68 -7.25 13.14 -0.66
N ILE A 69 -6.14 13.09 -1.42
CA ILE A 69 -4.81 12.89 -0.82
C ILE A 69 -4.40 14.10 0.03
N ASP A 70 -4.83 15.30 -0.34
CA ASP A 70 -4.52 16.53 0.38
C ASP A 70 -5.15 16.53 1.79
N GLU A 71 -6.38 16.03 1.92
CA GLU A 71 -7.03 15.82 3.23
C GLU A 71 -6.27 14.82 4.10
N PHE A 72 -5.75 13.75 3.49
CA PHE A 72 -4.92 12.79 4.22
C PHE A 72 -3.61 13.43 4.70
N LEU A 73 -2.98 14.28 3.88
CA LEU A 73 -1.78 15.01 4.26
C LEU A 73 -2.06 16.01 5.38
N GLU A 74 -3.18 16.74 5.31
CA GLU A 74 -3.63 17.64 6.37
C GLU A 74 -3.88 16.87 7.67
N ALA A 75 -4.62 15.77 7.63
CA ALA A 75 -4.85 14.89 8.78
C ALA A 75 -3.53 14.37 9.37
N SER A 76 -2.55 14.05 8.52
CA SER A 76 -1.22 13.61 8.94
C SER A 76 -0.44 14.68 9.69
N THR A 77 -0.70 15.98 9.45
CA THR A 77 -0.06 17.06 10.22
C THR A 77 -0.63 17.16 11.64
N HIS A 78 -1.92 16.88 11.81
CA HIS A 78 -2.60 16.96 13.10
C HIS A 78 -2.46 15.67 13.93
N PHE A 79 -2.40 14.51 13.26
CA PHE A 79 -2.37 13.17 13.86
C PHE A 79 -1.23 12.34 13.23
N PRO A 80 0.04 12.73 13.42
CA PRO A 80 1.16 12.11 12.72
C PRO A 80 1.37 10.64 13.11
N ARG A 81 1.15 10.29 14.38
CA ARG A 81 1.34 8.90 14.87
C ARG A 81 0.31 7.96 14.27
N GLU A 82 -0.93 8.40 14.18
CA GLU A 82 -2.05 7.64 13.64
C GLU A 82 -1.89 7.47 12.13
N ALA A 83 -1.51 8.54 11.42
CA ALA A 83 -1.20 8.49 10.00
C ALA A 83 -0.02 7.55 9.69
N ASP A 84 1.04 7.56 10.51
CA ASP A 84 2.18 6.67 10.32
C ASP A 84 1.83 5.20 10.57
N ARG A 85 1.03 4.90 11.61
CA ARG A 85 0.50 3.54 11.83
C ARG A 85 -0.32 3.06 10.63
N LEU A 86 -1.20 3.91 10.13
CA LEU A 86 -2.05 3.58 8.98
C LEU A 86 -1.21 3.32 7.72
N ARG A 87 -0.18 4.14 7.47
CA ARG A 87 0.78 3.91 6.38
C ARG A 87 1.51 2.59 6.54
N ALA A 88 2.03 2.30 7.73
CA ALA A 88 2.78 1.08 7.99
C ALA A 88 1.91 -0.17 7.78
N ALA A 89 0.68 -0.16 8.29
CA ALA A 89 -0.25 -1.28 8.11
C ALA A 89 -0.66 -1.48 6.65
N LEU A 90 -0.93 -0.41 5.90
CA LEU A 90 -1.19 -0.51 4.45
C LEU A 90 0.01 -1.03 3.67
N GLU A 91 1.23 -0.67 4.08
CA GLU A 91 2.46 -1.17 3.45
C GLU A 91 2.70 -2.64 3.75
N ASP A 92 2.47 -3.08 4.98
CA ASP A 92 2.59 -4.50 5.36
C ASP A 92 1.58 -5.37 4.58
N GLU A 93 0.32 -4.93 4.50
CA GLU A 93 -0.71 -5.62 3.71
C GLU A 93 -0.40 -5.61 2.20
N ALA A 94 0.18 -4.51 1.70
CA ALA A 94 0.64 -4.44 0.32
C ALA A 94 1.78 -5.43 0.04
N LEU A 95 2.71 -5.63 0.97
CA LEU A 95 3.80 -6.61 0.86
C LEU A 95 3.27 -8.05 0.91
N ASN A 96 2.21 -8.29 1.68
CA ASN A 96 1.56 -9.61 1.80
C ASN A 96 0.50 -9.87 0.71
N ALA A 97 0.27 -8.91 -0.20
CA ALA A 97 -0.66 -9.10 -1.31
C ALA A 97 -0.16 -10.20 -2.27
N SER A 98 -1.09 -10.98 -2.83
CA SER A 98 -0.78 -12.04 -3.81
C SER A 98 -0.42 -11.50 -5.21
N LEU A 99 0.42 -10.47 -5.28
CA LEU A 99 0.97 -9.91 -6.51
C LEU A 99 2.40 -10.42 -6.73
N SER A 100 2.86 -10.35 -7.98
CA SER A 100 4.26 -10.68 -8.29
C SER A 100 5.21 -9.73 -7.55
N PRO A 101 6.34 -10.23 -6.99
CA PRO A 101 7.33 -9.39 -6.32
C PRO A 101 7.81 -8.20 -7.16
N THR A 102 7.91 -8.35 -8.49
CA THR A 102 8.29 -7.26 -9.41
C THR A 102 7.32 -6.09 -9.39
N VAL A 103 6.02 -6.35 -9.30
CA VAL A 103 4.98 -5.31 -9.24
C VAL A 103 5.01 -4.58 -7.89
N ILE A 104 5.17 -5.34 -6.81
CA ILE A 104 5.33 -4.80 -5.45
C ILE A 104 6.58 -3.92 -5.38
N ALA A 105 7.72 -4.41 -5.89
CA ALA A 105 8.97 -3.67 -5.94
C ALA A 105 8.87 -2.40 -6.78
N ALA A 106 8.24 -2.44 -7.95
CA ALA A 106 8.03 -1.26 -8.80
C ALA A 106 7.18 -0.19 -8.09
N TYR A 107 6.11 -0.61 -7.39
CA TYR A 107 5.27 0.30 -6.61
C TYR A 107 6.06 0.97 -5.48
N PHE A 108 6.79 0.19 -4.67
CA PHE A 108 7.58 0.74 -3.56
C PHE A 108 8.76 1.60 -4.04
N LYS A 109 9.41 1.24 -5.15
CA LYS A 109 10.48 2.06 -5.75
C LYS A 109 9.98 3.46 -6.09
N LYS A 110 8.80 3.55 -6.72
CA LYS A 110 8.16 4.83 -7.05
C LYS A 110 7.70 5.58 -5.80
N ARG A 111 7.03 4.89 -4.86
CA ARG A 111 6.49 5.50 -3.63
C ARG A 111 7.57 6.04 -2.70
N LEU A 112 8.67 5.29 -2.52
CA LEU A 112 9.77 5.66 -1.63
C LEU A 112 10.81 6.57 -2.31
N GLY A 113 10.63 6.88 -3.59
CA GLY A 113 11.49 7.81 -4.32
C GLY A 113 12.86 7.25 -4.72
N TYR A 114 13.05 5.92 -4.67
CA TYR A 114 14.23 5.22 -5.19
C TYR A 114 14.34 5.26 -6.73
N GLU A 115 13.40 5.92 -7.40
CA GLU A 115 13.41 6.19 -8.83
C GLU A 115 14.18 7.47 -9.19
N LYS A 116 14.69 8.24 -8.21
CA LYS A 116 15.67 9.29 -8.51
C LYS A 116 16.91 8.65 -9.12
N GLU A 117 16.95 8.70 -10.44
CA GLU A 117 18.07 8.24 -11.24
C GLU A 117 19.36 8.90 -10.77
N SER A 118 20.40 8.07 -10.81
CA SER A 118 21.81 8.42 -10.86
C SER A 118 22.07 9.61 -11.80
N SER A 119 21.87 10.83 -11.31
CA SER A 119 22.58 12.00 -11.81
C SER A 119 23.97 11.95 -11.19
N ASN A 120 24.93 11.44 -11.96
CA ASN A 120 26.39 11.50 -11.73
C ASN A 120 26.85 12.27 -10.48
N THR A 121 27.08 11.54 -9.39
CA THR A 121 28.19 11.82 -8.47
C THR A 121 28.70 10.49 -7.97
N ASP A 122 30.00 10.31 -8.16
CA ASP A 122 30.93 9.39 -7.52
C ASP A 122 30.57 9.09 -6.05
N VAL A 123 29.60 8.21 -5.82
CA VAL A 123 29.25 7.68 -4.50
C VAL A 123 29.07 6.18 -4.71
N GLY A 124 30.04 5.44 -4.17
CA GLY A 124 30.24 4.02 -4.39
C GLY A 124 28.95 3.22 -4.44
N ILE A 125 28.74 2.57 -5.58
CA ILE A 125 28.09 1.26 -5.59
C ILE A 125 28.79 0.47 -4.48
N PRO A 126 28.10 -0.03 -3.44
CA PRO A 126 28.71 -1.02 -2.57
C PRO A 126 29.03 -2.21 -3.47
N GLU A 127 30.27 -2.30 -3.91
CA GLU A 127 30.82 -3.47 -4.57
C GLU A 127 30.71 -4.58 -3.52
N ILE A 128 29.65 -5.39 -3.63
CA ILE A 128 29.53 -6.59 -2.81
C ILE A 128 30.59 -7.55 -3.34
N ARG A 129 31.81 -7.41 -2.83
CA ARG A 129 32.85 -8.42 -2.96
C ARG A 129 32.50 -9.56 -2.03
N PHE A 130 32.04 -10.65 -2.62
CA PHE A 130 32.11 -11.94 -1.97
C PHE A 130 33.57 -12.39 -2.02
N GLU A 131 34.33 -12.08 -0.96
CA GLU A 131 35.57 -12.79 -0.66
C GLU A 131 35.18 -14.20 -0.20
N HIS A 132 34.91 -15.08 -1.16
CA HIS A 132 34.98 -16.51 -0.89
C HIS A 132 36.47 -16.86 -0.91
N ASP A 133 37.04 -17.05 0.27
CA ASP A 133 38.33 -17.69 0.43
C ASP A 133 38.16 -19.17 0.09
N VAL A 134 38.38 -19.53 -1.17
CA VAL A 134 38.27 -20.92 -1.67
C VAL A 134 39.59 -21.69 -1.45
N TRP A 135 40.54 -21.15 -0.68
CA TRP A 135 41.90 -21.71 -0.63
C TRP A 135 42.38 -22.21 0.73
N GLU A 136 41.58 -22.17 1.81
CA GLU A 136 41.97 -22.73 3.12
C GLU A 136 40.92 -23.67 3.77
N ASP A 137 40.07 -24.34 3.00
CA ASP A 137 39.29 -25.48 3.53
C ASP A 137 39.95 -26.80 3.10
N GLY A 138 41.12 -27.05 3.69
CA GLY A 138 41.96 -28.19 3.33
C GLY A 138 43.18 -28.38 4.22
N GLU A 139 43.00 -28.51 5.54
CA GLU A 139 43.81 -29.39 6.40
C GLU A 139 42.94 -30.07 7.47
#